data_AF-A0A7V5K3Q3-F1
#
_entry.id   AF-A0A7V5K3Q3-F1
#
_cell.length_a   1.000
_cell.length_b   1.000
_cell.length_c   1.000
_cell.angle_alpha   90.00
_cell.angle_beta   90.00
_cell.angle_gamma   90.00
#
_symmetry.space_group_name_H-M   'P 1'
#
loop_
_entity.id
_entity.type
_entity.pdbx_description
1 polymer ?
#
loop_
_entity_poly.entity_id
_entity_poly.type
_entity_poly.pdbx_seq_one_letter_code
_entity_poly.pdbx_strand_id
1 'polypeptide(L)'
;MKTSQGGKQFAQPRKLDHFLITTMQRDAAGRLMPDAALMARLKPEGGKITEIPVRLLYDDIDLNFPTRFASYRGTRCWCSGDGEVAHRLTGENGKYQEVTCPCERVDPLYAAPDKCKILGTLQVLIEGVDRIGGVWKYRTTSWNTVNAILSSLALVKTVTGGPLAGIPLHLVLSPKTVTVPTTGQSMLVYVVSLEFRGTESQLAELGYDIARKRMEHRIKMEQIEAEARARLLPPQQEPLQEQEETAQEFYPEWVEGGPPPSVPDLGASPVQEDTKSKGNGKKGKKAKTREQRPCHYHPDRPVTWQDEAGMPRCEGCEPPSIPEGDSDAATDLATAPPPPSGEGQEALSQPKTLF
;
A
#
# COMPACT_ATOMS: atom_id res chain seq x y z
N MET A 1 1.97 24.06 -18.17
CA MET A 1 2.17 25.09 -17.12
C MET A 1 1.00 26.06 -17.20
N LYS A 2 0.39 26.42 -16.07
CA LYS A 2 -0.63 27.47 -16.00
C LYS A 2 -0.04 28.70 -15.34
N THR A 3 -0.43 29.86 -15.80
CA THR A 3 -0.01 31.13 -15.21
C THR A 3 -1.05 31.49 -14.15
N SER A 4 -0.61 31.66 -12.91
CA SER A 4 -1.40 32.27 -11.83
C SER A 4 -1.89 33.65 -12.27
N GLN A 5 -2.99 34.11 -11.68
CA GLN A 5 -3.50 35.47 -11.88
C GLN A 5 -2.42 36.54 -11.59
N GLY A 6 -1.41 36.22 -10.78
CA GLY A 6 -0.23 37.04 -10.50
C GLY A 6 1.02 36.76 -11.36
N GLY A 7 0.88 36.14 -12.54
CA GLY A 7 2.00 35.94 -13.49
C GLY A 7 2.97 34.80 -13.15
N LYS A 8 2.85 34.14 -11.99
CA LYS A 8 3.68 32.99 -11.62
C LYS A 8 3.25 31.74 -12.40
N GLN A 9 4.18 31.13 -13.14
CA GLN A 9 3.93 29.87 -13.82
C GLN A 9 4.00 28.72 -12.80
N PHE A 10 2.95 27.90 -12.73
CA PHE A 10 2.92 26.69 -11.92
C PHE A 10 2.54 25.48 -12.77
N ALA A 11 3.11 24.31 -12.42
CA ALA A 11 2.69 23.04 -12.98
C ALA A 11 1.58 22.46 -12.09
N GLN A 12 0.53 21.89 -12.71
CA GLN A 12 -0.50 21.19 -11.96
C GLN A 12 0.08 19.88 -11.41
N PRO A 13 -0.24 19.48 -10.17
CA PRO A 13 0.12 18.17 -9.66
C PRO A 13 -0.39 17.07 -10.59
N ARG A 14 0.49 16.17 -11.01
CA ARG A 14 0.18 15.04 -11.88
C ARG A 14 0.56 13.75 -11.17
N LYS A 15 -0.37 12.79 -11.12
CA LYS A 15 -0.07 11.44 -10.65
C LYS A 15 0.83 10.74 -11.67
N LEU A 16 1.98 10.25 -11.19
CA LEU A 16 2.95 9.53 -11.99
C LEU A 16 2.69 8.02 -11.88
N ASP A 17 3.10 7.28 -12.91
CA ASP A 17 3.10 5.82 -12.95
C ASP A 17 4.38 5.20 -12.36
N HIS A 18 5.12 5.99 -11.58
CA HIS A 18 6.37 5.63 -10.94
C HIS A 18 6.66 6.56 -9.76
N PHE A 19 7.58 6.14 -8.90
CA PHE A 19 8.06 6.95 -7.79
C PHE A 19 9.09 7.97 -8.25
N LEU A 20 8.93 9.20 -7.75
CA LEU A 20 9.91 10.28 -7.85
C LEU A 20 10.41 10.58 -6.44
N ILE A 21 11.70 10.33 -6.18
CA ILE A 21 12.31 10.63 -4.89
C ILE A 21 12.91 12.04 -4.95
N THR A 22 12.56 12.87 -3.98
CA THR A 22 12.97 14.28 -3.93
C THR A 22 13.78 14.60 -2.70
N THR A 23 14.61 15.63 -2.81
CA THR A 23 15.34 16.26 -1.71
C THR A 23 14.50 17.38 -1.10
N MET A 24 14.93 17.91 0.06
CA MET A 24 14.30 19.08 0.69
C MET A 24 14.68 20.41 -0.01
N GLN A 25 15.57 20.38 -1.00
CA GLN A 25 15.94 21.57 -1.75
C GLN A 25 14.86 21.91 -2.78
N ARG A 26 14.58 23.20 -2.94
CA ARG A 26 13.62 23.69 -3.94
C ARG A 26 14.34 24.41 -5.06
N ASP A 27 13.82 24.25 -6.28
CA ASP A 27 14.25 25.06 -7.41
C ASP A 27 13.66 26.49 -7.37
N ALA A 28 14.05 27.33 -8.32
CA ALA A 28 13.55 28.71 -8.44
C ALA A 28 12.02 28.80 -8.64
N ALA A 29 11.37 27.70 -9.05
CA ALA A 29 9.92 27.59 -9.19
C ALA A 29 9.23 27.03 -7.92
N GLY A 30 9.99 26.78 -6.85
CA GLY A 30 9.49 26.26 -5.57
C GLY A 30 9.26 24.74 -5.56
N ARG A 31 9.68 23.99 -6.58
CA ARG A 31 9.51 22.54 -6.67
C ARG A 31 10.62 21.81 -5.95
N LEU A 32 10.29 20.74 -5.24
CA LEU A 32 11.30 19.87 -4.63
C LEU A 32 12.18 19.24 -5.73
N MET A 33 13.49 19.34 -5.55
CA MET A 33 14.46 18.86 -6.52
C MET A 33 14.58 17.33 -6.42
N PRO A 34 14.52 16.59 -7.55
CA PRO A 34 14.73 15.14 -7.53
C PRO A 34 16.11 14.76 -6.97
N ASP A 35 16.17 13.72 -6.13
CA ASP A 35 17.44 13.14 -5.67
C ASP A 35 17.99 12.23 -6.78
N ALA A 36 18.75 12.82 -7.70
CA ALA A 36 19.27 12.11 -8.87
C ALA A 36 20.17 10.92 -8.49
N ALA A 37 20.95 11.05 -7.41
CA ALA A 37 21.84 9.97 -6.95
C ALA A 37 21.05 8.78 -6.41
N LEU A 38 20.06 9.05 -5.56
CA LEU A 38 19.21 8.00 -4.99
C LEU A 38 18.33 7.35 -6.05
N MET A 39 17.74 8.14 -6.95
CA MET A 39 16.96 7.60 -8.06
C MET A 39 17.82 6.77 -9.01
N ALA A 40 19.03 7.20 -9.36
CA ALA A 40 19.92 6.42 -10.23
C ALA A 40 20.26 5.05 -9.63
N ARG A 41 20.41 4.98 -8.29
CA ARG A 41 20.72 3.73 -7.59
C ARG A 41 19.53 2.77 -7.52
N LEU A 42 18.32 3.29 -7.34
CA LEU A 42 17.10 2.48 -7.21
C LEU A 42 16.44 2.15 -8.56
N LYS A 43 16.91 2.77 -9.65
CA LYS A 43 16.34 2.58 -10.97
C LYS A 43 16.71 1.19 -11.51
N PRO A 44 15.73 0.35 -11.87
CA PRO A 44 16.01 -0.89 -12.59
C PRO A 44 16.57 -0.60 -13.98
N GLU A 45 17.40 -1.50 -14.53
CA GLU A 45 18.00 -1.32 -15.85
C GLU A 45 16.95 -1.00 -16.92
N GLY A 46 17.00 0.22 -17.47
CA GLY A 46 16.07 0.69 -18.51
C GLY A 46 14.63 1.00 -18.07
N GLY A 47 14.28 0.85 -16.78
CA GLY A 47 12.90 0.97 -16.29
C GLY A 47 12.58 2.24 -15.50
N LYS A 48 11.32 2.35 -15.06
CA LYS A 48 10.86 3.34 -14.09
C LYS A 48 10.93 2.76 -12.67
N ILE A 49 11.05 3.61 -11.65
CA ILE A 49 11.06 3.16 -10.25
C ILE A 49 9.61 2.85 -9.84
N THR A 50 9.21 1.59 -9.87
CA THR A 50 7.89 1.14 -9.40
C THR A 50 7.94 0.48 -8.03
N GLU A 51 9.15 0.25 -7.51
CA GLU A 51 9.39 -0.38 -6.22
C GLU A 51 10.49 0.36 -5.46
N ILE A 52 10.32 0.56 -4.15
CA ILE A 52 11.34 1.13 -3.27
C ILE A 52 11.49 0.24 -2.03
N PRO A 53 12.69 -0.26 -1.73
CA PRO A 53 12.93 -0.98 -0.47
C PRO A 53 12.93 0.02 0.69
N VAL A 54 12.10 -0.26 1.70
CA VAL A 54 11.82 0.63 2.82
C VAL A 54 11.81 -0.09 4.16
N ARG A 55 12.05 0.65 5.24
CA ARG A 55 11.85 0.21 6.62
C ARG A 55 10.99 1.21 7.38
N LEU A 56 10.27 0.70 8.37
CA LEU A 56 9.49 1.52 9.30
C LEU A 56 10.31 1.96 10.51
N LEU A 57 9.90 3.07 11.11
CA LEU A 57 10.57 3.70 12.23
C LEU A 57 10.07 3.19 13.58
N TYR A 58 8.76 2.95 13.66
CA TYR A 58 8.05 2.59 14.89
C TYR A 58 7.37 1.22 14.75
N ASP A 59 7.02 0.58 15.85
CA ASP A 59 6.14 -0.59 15.85
C ASP A 59 4.67 -0.19 15.75
N ASP A 60 4.32 1.02 16.21
CA ASP A 60 3.00 1.60 16.07
C ASP A 60 2.70 1.98 14.60
N ILE A 61 1.57 1.48 14.08
CA ILE A 61 1.13 1.73 12.72
C ILE A 61 0.75 3.20 12.57
N ASP A 62 0.11 3.81 13.57
CA ASP A 62 -0.41 5.18 13.48
C ASP A 62 0.70 6.23 13.50
N LEU A 63 1.86 5.91 14.09
CA LEU A 63 3.05 6.77 14.03
C LEU A 63 3.75 6.70 12.68
N ASN A 64 3.81 5.52 12.07
CA ASN A 64 4.42 5.34 10.75
C ASN A 64 3.51 5.84 9.62
N PHE A 65 2.21 5.58 9.70
CA PHE A 65 1.23 5.95 8.70
C PHE A 65 0.04 6.67 9.34
N PRO A 66 0.22 7.93 9.81
CA PRO A 66 -0.90 8.76 10.23
C PRO A 66 -1.96 8.82 9.13
N THR A 67 -3.16 8.33 9.46
CA THR A 67 -4.33 8.37 8.58
C THR A 67 -5.43 9.20 9.20
N ARG A 68 -6.08 10.04 8.38
CA ARG A 68 -7.14 10.94 8.84
C ARG A 68 -8.05 11.32 7.68
N PHE A 69 -9.27 11.73 7.98
CA PHE A 69 -10.10 12.46 7.02
C PHE A 69 -9.68 13.92 7.00
N ALA A 70 -9.49 14.48 5.82
CA ALA A 70 -9.14 15.87 5.65
C ALA A 70 -9.88 16.53 4.47
N SER A 71 -10.12 17.82 4.60
CA SER A 71 -10.63 18.69 3.54
C SER A 71 -9.79 19.97 3.52
N TYR A 72 -9.32 20.35 2.34
CA TYR A 72 -8.48 21.52 2.10
C TYR A 72 -9.23 22.58 1.30
N ARG A 73 -9.01 23.85 1.63
CA ARG A 73 -9.50 25.00 0.86
C ARG A 73 -8.31 25.86 0.47
N GLY A 74 -7.99 25.87 -0.83
CA GLY A 74 -6.74 26.46 -1.31
C GLY A 74 -5.54 25.71 -0.74
N THR A 75 -4.71 26.40 0.03
CA THR A 75 -3.49 25.85 0.63
C THR A 75 -3.62 25.47 2.11
N ARG A 76 -4.77 25.72 2.73
CA ARG A 76 -4.98 25.52 4.17
C ARG A 76 -5.85 24.31 4.47
N CYS A 77 -5.52 23.61 5.56
CA CYS A 77 -6.35 22.56 6.11
C CYS A 77 -7.63 23.17 6.69
N TRP A 78 -8.76 22.96 6.01
CA TRP A 78 -10.05 23.51 6.41
C TRP A 78 -10.76 22.63 7.43
N CYS A 79 -10.63 21.32 7.32
CA CYS A 79 -11.20 20.35 8.26
C CYS A 79 -10.29 19.13 8.34
N SER A 80 -10.08 18.59 9.54
CA SER A 80 -9.37 17.31 9.73
C SER A 80 -10.00 16.53 10.89
N GLY A 81 -10.13 15.22 10.75
CA GLY A 81 -10.73 14.35 11.76
C GLY A 81 -10.29 12.89 11.65
N ASP A 82 -10.60 12.11 12.68
CA ASP A 82 -10.23 10.69 12.84
C ASP A 82 -11.30 9.72 12.31
N GLY A 83 -12.48 10.23 11.94
CA GLY A 83 -13.62 9.42 11.52
C GLY A 83 -14.73 9.34 12.56
N GLU A 84 -14.54 9.93 13.74
CA GLU A 84 -15.58 10.13 14.76
C GLU A 84 -15.78 11.62 15.03
N VAL A 85 -14.67 12.35 15.26
CA VAL A 85 -14.64 13.79 15.48
C VAL A 85 -13.73 14.48 14.48
N ALA A 86 -14.07 15.71 14.11
CA ALA A 86 -13.24 16.54 13.26
C ALA A 86 -13.18 17.96 13.79
N HIS A 87 -12.03 18.62 13.60
CA HIS A 87 -11.87 20.03 13.87
C HIS A 87 -11.92 20.81 12.56
N ARG A 88 -12.94 21.66 12.43
CA ARG A 88 -13.22 22.47 11.24
C ARG A 88 -12.93 23.93 11.51
N LEU A 89 -12.24 24.58 10.58
CA LEU A 89 -11.98 26.00 10.61
C LEU A 89 -13.29 26.79 10.45
N THR A 90 -13.60 27.62 11.44
CA THR A 90 -14.80 28.47 11.51
C THR A 90 -14.45 29.93 11.26
N GLY A 91 -15.01 30.49 10.18
CA GLY A 91 -14.80 31.89 9.78
C GLY A 91 -13.35 32.26 9.44
N GLU A 92 -13.08 33.56 9.34
CA GLU A 92 -11.75 34.11 9.02
C GLU A 92 -10.82 34.21 10.24
N ASN A 93 -11.33 33.98 11.45
CA ASN A 93 -10.63 34.22 12.72
C ASN A 93 -9.66 33.10 13.14
N GLY A 94 -9.40 32.11 12.29
CA GLY A 94 -8.42 31.05 12.61
C GLY A 94 -8.89 30.03 13.67
N LYS A 95 -10.14 30.10 14.13
CA LYS A 95 -10.65 29.23 15.21
C LYS A 95 -11.17 27.91 14.63
N TYR A 96 -10.84 26.81 15.29
CA TYR A 96 -11.37 25.49 14.96
C TYR A 96 -12.53 25.13 15.89
N GLN A 97 -13.59 24.57 15.31
CA GLN A 97 -14.74 24.02 16.02
C GLN A 97 -14.81 22.52 15.79
N GLU A 98 -15.14 21.77 16.84
CA GLU A 98 -15.42 20.35 16.75
C GLU A 98 -16.75 20.09 16.02
N VAL A 99 -16.74 19.15 15.09
CA VAL A 99 -17.88 18.71 14.28
C VAL A 99 -17.83 17.19 14.12
N THR A 100 -18.98 16.57 13.87
CA THR A 100 -19.07 15.12 13.64
C THR A 100 -18.33 14.69 12.37
N CYS A 101 -17.62 13.56 12.44
CA CYS A 101 -16.92 12.89 11.34
C CYS A 101 -17.44 11.45 11.22
N PRO A 102 -17.51 10.85 10.01
CA PRO A 102 -17.37 11.48 8.70
C PRO A 102 -18.52 12.45 8.40
N CYS A 103 -18.27 13.42 7.52
CA CYS A 103 -19.29 14.35 7.04
C CYS A 103 -19.77 13.97 5.64
N GLU A 104 -20.90 14.53 5.20
CA GLU A 104 -21.51 14.30 3.87
C GLU A 104 -20.55 14.54 2.69
N ARG A 105 -19.47 15.29 2.91
CA ARG A 105 -18.44 15.63 1.91
C ARG A 105 -17.51 14.48 1.57
N VAL A 106 -17.58 13.38 2.33
CA VAL A 106 -16.89 12.11 2.04
C VAL A 106 -17.58 11.35 0.91
N ASP A 107 -18.85 11.66 0.63
CA ASP A 107 -19.65 10.97 -0.37
C ASP A 107 -18.97 11.00 -1.76
N PRO A 108 -18.90 9.85 -2.47
CA PRO A 108 -18.40 9.80 -3.84
C PRO A 108 -19.04 10.84 -4.78
N LEU A 109 -20.33 11.13 -4.62
CA LEU A 109 -21.12 12.08 -5.42
C LEU A 109 -20.84 13.55 -5.09
N TYR A 110 -20.19 13.83 -3.96
CA TYR A 110 -19.80 15.19 -3.60
C TYR A 110 -18.70 15.69 -4.55
N ALA A 111 -19.02 16.70 -5.36
CA ALA A 111 -18.17 17.21 -6.44
C ALA A 111 -17.64 18.65 -6.22
N ALA A 112 -17.80 19.20 -5.01
CA ALA A 112 -17.31 20.55 -4.71
C ALA A 112 -15.79 20.54 -4.38
N PRO A 113 -15.08 21.68 -4.53
CA PRO A 113 -13.62 21.74 -4.36
C PRO A 113 -13.15 21.43 -2.93
N ASP A 114 -14.02 21.53 -1.94
CA ASP A 114 -13.77 21.23 -0.53
C ASP A 114 -14.24 19.80 -0.15
N LYS A 115 -14.07 18.85 -1.08
CA LYS A 115 -14.33 17.42 -0.87
C LYS A 115 -13.47 16.89 0.28
N CYS A 116 -14.09 16.12 1.17
CA CYS A 116 -13.39 15.44 2.25
C CYS A 116 -12.85 14.12 1.72
N LYS A 117 -11.55 13.89 1.83
CA LYS A 117 -10.89 12.64 1.43
C LYS A 117 -10.17 12.03 2.62
N ILE A 118 -9.98 10.72 2.59
CA ILE A 118 -8.98 10.09 3.46
C ILE A 118 -7.60 10.60 3.03
N LEU A 119 -6.72 10.83 4.00
CA LEU A 119 -5.33 11.25 3.81
C LEU A 119 -4.45 10.33 4.64
N GLY A 120 -3.53 9.65 3.99
CA GLY A 120 -2.46 8.90 4.64
C GLY A 120 -1.11 9.56 4.38
N THR A 121 -0.29 9.70 5.41
CA THR A 121 1.10 10.19 5.30
C THR A 121 2.06 9.12 5.80
N LEU A 122 2.62 8.32 4.89
CA LEU A 122 3.53 7.23 5.22
C LEU A 122 4.94 7.78 5.43
N GLN A 123 5.53 7.45 6.57
CA GLN A 123 6.88 7.82 6.96
C GLN A 123 7.76 6.56 6.92
N VAL A 124 8.81 6.60 6.08
CA VAL A 124 9.67 5.45 5.83
C VAL A 124 11.14 5.85 5.80
N LEU A 125 11.99 4.88 6.08
CA LEU A 125 13.43 4.92 5.81
C LEU A 125 13.66 4.16 4.50
N ILE A 126 14.37 4.76 3.54
CA ILE A 126 14.73 4.07 2.29
C ILE A 126 15.98 3.22 2.55
N GLU A 127 15.94 1.95 2.17
CA GLU A 127 17.07 1.04 2.39
C GLU A 127 18.31 1.38 1.57
N GLY A 128 19.46 1.02 2.12
CA GLY A 128 20.79 1.31 1.58
C GLY A 128 21.17 2.78 1.67
N VAL A 129 20.28 3.67 2.11
CA VAL A 129 20.64 5.05 2.38
C VAL A 129 21.09 5.10 3.83
N ASP A 130 22.40 4.97 4.08
CA ASP A 130 23.01 4.94 5.41
C ASP A 130 22.97 6.32 6.11
N ARG A 131 21.78 6.94 6.15
CA ARG A 131 21.49 8.23 6.74
C ARG A 131 20.49 8.02 7.88
N ILE A 132 21.03 7.78 9.08
CA ILE A 132 20.22 7.73 10.31
C ILE A 132 19.55 9.10 10.50
N GLY A 133 18.22 9.11 10.57
CA GLY A 133 17.41 10.34 10.68
C GLY A 133 16.88 10.90 9.35
N GLY A 134 17.26 10.33 8.20
CA GLY A 134 16.60 10.63 6.93
C GLY A 134 15.23 9.96 6.88
N VAL A 135 14.15 10.73 6.90
CA VAL A 135 12.77 10.22 6.81
C VAL A 135 12.11 10.73 5.54
N TRP A 136 11.56 9.80 4.76
CA TRP A 136 10.81 10.13 3.55
C TRP A 136 9.31 10.06 3.84
N LYS A 137 8.57 11.06 3.36
CA LYS A 137 7.11 11.14 3.49
C LYS A 137 6.45 10.82 2.15
N TYR A 138 5.56 9.83 2.13
CA TYR A 138 4.67 9.54 1.01
C TYR A 138 3.23 9.91 1.39
N ARG A 139 2.65 10.89 0.72
CA ARG A 139 1.28 11.36 0.98
C ARG A 139 0.34 10.79 -0.07
N THR A 140 -0.87 10.41 0.34
CA THR A 140 -1.88 9.90 -0.58
C THR A 140 -3.29 10.20 -0.10
N THR A 141 -4.19 10.50 -1.03
CA THR A 141 -5.63 10.60 -0.77
C THR A 141 -6.44 9.45 -1.37
N SER A 142 -5.75 8.39 -1.83
CA SER A 142 -6.38 7.23 -2.45
C SER A 142 -6.83 6.25 -1.39
N TRP A 143 -8.15 6.02 -1.29
CA TRP A 143 -8.70 5.02 -0.35
C TRP A 143 -8.12 3.63 -0.59
N ASN A 144 -7.97 3.21 -1.85
CA ASN A 144 -7.38 1.92 -2.19
C ASN A 144 -5.94 1.78 -1.67
N THR A 145 -5.15 2.85 -1.76
CA THR A 145 -3.77 2.86 -1.30
C THR A 145 -3.69 2.88 0.22
N VAL A 146 -4.47 3.74 0.88
CA VAL A 146 -4.51 3.79 2.34
C VAL A 146 -4.92 2.44 2.92
N ASN A 147 -5.99 1.85 2.38
CA ASN A 147 -6.46 0.55 2.84
C ASN A 147 -5.43 -0.56 2.60
N ALA A 148 -4.81 -0.60 1.42
CA ALA A 148 -3.78 -1.59 1.10
C ALA A 148 -2.58 -1.51 2.07
N ILE A 149 -2.08 -0.31 2.34
CA ILE A 149 -0.96 -0.09 3.27
C ILE A 149 -1.35 -0.50 4.69
N LEU A 150 -2.51 -0.04 5.21
CA LEU A 150 -2.96 -0.39 6.55
C LEU A 150 -3.14 -1.90 6.74
N SER A 151 -3.79 -2.56 5.77
CA SER A 151 -3.98 -4.02 5.82
C SER A 151 -2.65 -4.78 5.83
N SER A 152 -1.70 -4.37 4.98
CA SER A 152 -0.35 -4.98 4.95
C SER A 152 0.38 -4.78 6.28
N LEU A 153 0.34 -3.58 6.86
CA LEU A 153 1.01 -3.30 8.14
C LEU A 153 0.39 -4.08 9.30
N ALA A 154 -0.94 -4.17 9.35
CA ALA A 154 -1.64 -4.96 10.35
C ALA A 154 -1.28 -6.45 10.26
N LEU A 155 -1.22 -6.99 9.04
CA LEU A 155 -0.80 -8.38 8.81
C LEU A 155 0.64 -8.61 9.27
N VAL A 156 1.58 -7.78 8.83
CA VAL A 156 3.01 -7.91 9.19
C VAL A 156 3.19 -7.83 10.71
N LYS A 157 2.54 -6.88 11.37
CA LYS A 157 2.59 -6.72 12.83
C LYS A 157 2.02 -7.94 13.57
N THR A 158 0.97 -8.56 13.03
CA THR A 158 0.36 -9.76 13.61
C THR A 158 1.28 -10.97 13.49
N VAL A 159 1.85 -11.21 12.31
CA VAL A 159 2.75 -12.35 12.04
C VAL A 159 4.04 -12.27 12.87
N THR A 160 4.57 -11.07 13.07
CA THR A 160 5.80 -10.82 13.82
C THR A 160 5.61 -10.83 15.34
N GLY A 161 4.36 -10.79 15.82
CA GLY A 161 4.04 -10.72 17.24
C GLY A 161 4.28 -9.34 17.86
N GLY A 162 4.27 -8.26 17.07
CA GLY A 162 4.40 -6.88 17.56
C GLY A 162 5.47 -6.03 16.86
N PRO A 163 6.72 -6.52 16.72
CA PRO A 163 7.78 -5.75 16.07
C PRO A 163 7.45 -5.42 14.62
N LEU A 164 7.53 -4.14 14.26
CA LEU A 164 7.30 -3.67 12.90
C LEU A 164 8.42 -2.72 12.45
N ALA A 165 9.05 -1.98 13.37
CA ALA A 165 10.19 -1.14 13.04
C ALA A 165 11.41 -1.96 12.60
N GLY A 166 12.05 -1.52 11.52
CA GLY A 166 13.25 -2.14 10.99
C GLY A 166 13.03 -3.38 10.12
N ILE A 167 11.79 -3.83 9.91
CA ILE A 167 11.50 -4.92 8.96
C ILE A 167 11.73 -4.43 7.52
N PRO A 168 12.45 -5.18 6.67
CA PRO A 168 12.66 -4.84 5.27
C PRO A 168 11.37 -5.07 4.49
N LEU A 169 10.74 -4.00 4.05
CA LEU A 169 9.51 -4.01 3.25
C LEU A 169 9.79 -3.39 1.87
N HIS A 170 8.91 -3.64 0.92
CA HIS A 170 8.93 -3.03 -0.40
C HIS A 170 7.67 -2.20 -0.57
N LEU A 171 7.86 -0.91 -0.90
CA LEU A 171 6.80 -0.03 -1.34
C LEU A 171 6.61 -0.25 -2.83
N VAL A 172 5.50 -0.88 -3.21
CA VAL A 172 5.24 -1.33 -4.59
C VAL A 172 4.11 -0.52 -5.20
N LEU A 173 4.30 -0.02 -6.41
CA LEU A 173 3.29 0.67 -7.20
C LEU A 173 2.73 -0.29 -8.26
N SER A 174 1.47 -0.71 -8.09
CA SER A 174 0.82 -1.65 -8.99
C SER A 174 -0.36 -1.00 -9.73
N PRO A 175 -0.54 -1.25 -11.04
CA PRO A 175 -1.72 -0.83 -11.77
C PRO A 175 -2.93 -1.69 -11.33
N LYS A 176 -4.05 -1.03 -11.03
CA LYS A 176 -5.32 -1.66 -10.68
C LYS A 176 -6.45 -1.07 -11.53
N THR A 177 -7.19 -1.94 -12.21
CA THR A 177 -8.43 -1.52 -12.89
C THR A 177 -9.52 -1.33 -11.84
N VAL A 178 -10.09 -0.14 -11.79
CA VAL A 178 -11.21 0.18 -10.89
C VAL A 178 -12.41 0.60 -11.71
N THR A 179 -13.58 0.10 -11.34
CA THR A 179 -14.85 0.52 -11.89
C THR A 179 -15.36 1.69 -11.07
N VAL A 180 -15.56 2.85 -11.69
CA VAL A 180 -16.14 4.02 -11.01
C VAL A 180 -17.60 3.70 -10.67
N PRO A 181 -18.00 3.67 -9.39
CA PRO A 181 -19.36 3.28 -8.99
C PRO A 181 -20.44 4.17 -9.62
N THR A 182 -20.12 5.45 -9.83
CA THR A 182 -21.06 6.45 -10.36
C THR A 182 -21.30 6.34 -11.86
N THR A 183 -20.27 6.01 -12.65
CA THR A 183 -20.36 6.01 -14.13
C THR A 183 -20.29 4.61 -14.74
N GLY A 184 -19.95 3.58 -13.95
CA GLY A 184 -19.73 2.21 -14.43
C GLY A 184 -18.51 2.04 -15.34
N GLN A 185 -17.72 3.10 -15.55
CA GLN A 185 -16.55 3.08 -16.42
C GLN A 185 -15.34 2.48 -15.69
N SER A 186 -14.60 1.61 -16.40
CA SER A 186 -13.33 1.07 -15.92
C SER A 186 -12.20 2.05 -16.22
N MET A 187 -11.41 2.38 -15.20
CA MET A 187 -10.20 3.21 -15.33
C MET A 187 -9.00 2.53 -14.68
N LEU A 188 -7.81 2.79 -15.22
CA LEU A 188 -6.55 2.32 -14.65
C LEU A 188 -6.10 3.30 -13.56
N VAL A 189 -5.95 2.80 -12.33
CA VAL A 189 -5.43 3.57 -11.19
C VAL A 189 -4.22 2.87 -10.62
N TYR A 190 -3.17 3.62 -10.33
CA TYR A 190 -2.00 3.09 -9.63
C TYR A 190 -2.22 3.10 -8.12
N VAL A 191 -2.05 1.94 -7.49
CA VAL A 191 -2.22 1.73 -6.06
C VAL A 191 -0.86 1.36 -5.47
N VAL A 192 -0.51 2.00 -4.37
CA VAL A 192 0.69 1.63 -3.60
C VAL A 192 0.34 0.62 -2.51
N SER A 193 1.14 -0.44 -2.38
CA SER A 193 1.10 -1.44 -1.31
C SER A 193 2.45 -1.52 -0.59
N LEU A 194 2.43 -2.08 0.62
CA LEU A 194 3.64 -2.53 1.32
C LEU A 194 3.69 -4.05 1.32
N GLU A 195 4.83 -4.60 0.93
CA GLU A 195 5.01 -6.04 0.76
C GLU A 195 6.30 -6.50 1.44
N PHE A 196 6.23 -7.61 2.16
CA PHE A 196 7.42 -8.33 2.63
C PHE A 196 7.83 -9.36 1.58
N ARG A 197 9.11 -9.38 1.20
CA ARG A 197 9.64 -10.37 0.25
C ARG A 197 10.21 -11.55 1.02
N GLY A 198 9.37 -12.56 1.26
CA GLY A 198 9.75 -13.79 1.96
C GLY A 198 8.52 -14.62 2.35
N THR A 199 8.74 -15.73 3.03
CA THR A 199 7.66 -16.56 3.58
C THR A 199 7.18 -16.02 4.92
N GLU A 200 5.97 -16.42 5.33
CA GLU A 200 5.42 -16.08 6.64
C GLU A 200 6.34 -16.54 7.78
N SER A 201 6.94 -17.73 7.66
CA SER A 201 7.87 -18.25 8.67
C SER A 201 9.13 -17.41 8.80
N GLN A 202 9.69 -16.93 7.67
CA GLN A 202 10.83 -16.00 7.69
C GLN A 202 10.48 -14.67 8.36
N LEU A 203 9.26 -14.18 8.12
CA LEU A 203 8.79 -12.94 8.73
C LEU A 203 8.63 -13.09 10.26
N ALA A 204 8.06 -14.21 10.71
CA ALA A 204 7.92 -14.52 12.12
C ALA A 204 9.28 -14.65 12.82
N GLU A 205 10.23 -15.36 12.20
CA GLU A 205 11.61 -15.51 12.71
C GLU A 205 12.31 -14.15 12.81
N LEU A 206 12.16 -13.30 11.79
CA LEU A 206 12.73 -11.95 11.81
C LEU A 206 12.14 -11.11 12.94
N GLY A 207 10.81 -11.17 13.16
CA GLY A 207 10.14 -10.51 14.28
C GLY A 207 10.71 -10.95 15.63
N TYR A 208 10.86 -12.26 15.82
CA TYR A 208 11.47 -12.84 17.01
C TYR A 208 12.90 -12.33 17.25
N ASP A 209 13.72 -12.31 16.21
CA ASP A 209 15.11 -11.85 16.30
C ASP A 209 15.22 -10.36 16.63
N ILE A 210 14.33 -9.54 16.06
CA ILE A 210 14.25 -8.11 16.38
C ILE A 210 13.87 -7.93 17.86
N ALA A 211 12.84 -8.63 18.34
CA ALA A 211 12.42 -8.57 19.74
C ALA A 211 13.55 -9.00 20.69
N ARG A 212 14.22 -10.13 20.39
CA ARG A 212 15.35 -10.65 21.16
C ARG A 212 16.48 -9.63 21.26
N LYS A 213 16.93 -9.08 20.13
CA LYS A 213 18.01 -8.06 20.09
C LYS A 213 17.63 -6.82 20.88
N ARG A 214 16.38 -6.35 20.80
CA ARG A 214 15.92 -5.19 21.56
C ARG A 214 15.96 -5.45 23.07
N MET A 215 15.56 -6.65 23.51
CA MET A 215 15.68 -7.05 24.91
C MET A 215 17.15 -7.09 25.37
N GLU A 216 18.03 -7.71 24.58
CA GLU A 216 19.47 -7.82 24.87
C GLU A 216 20.13 -6.43 25.00
N HIS A 217 19.80 -5.51 24.09
CA HIS A 217 20.33 -4.15 24.07
C HIS A 217 19.53 -3.14 24.91
N ARG A 218 18.50 -3.60 25.63
CA ARG A 218 17.59 -2.75 26.45
C ARG A 218 16.97 -1.59 25.66
N ILE A 219 16.71 -1.79 24.37
CA ILE A 219 16.02 -0.83 23.51
C ILE A 219 14.53 -0.90 23.83
N LYS A 220 13.98 0.20 24.34
CA LYS A 220 12.56 0.33 24.69
C LYS A 220 11.83 1.11 23.63
N MET A 221 11.30 0.42 22.62
CA MET A 221 10.60 1.06 21.50
C MET A 221 9.39 1.86 22.00
N GLU A 222 8.70 1.36 23.02
CA GLU A 222 7.50 1.99 23.58
C GLU A 222 7.81 3.39 24.14
N GLN A 223 9.02 3.61 24.68
CA GLN A 223 9.43 4.92 25.18
C GLN A 223 9.67 5.90 24.02
N ILE A 224 10.34 5.44 22.96
CA ILE A 224 10.58 6.22 21.75
C ILE A 224 9.25 6.61 21.10
N GLU A 225 8.29 5.68 21.05
CA GLU A 225 6.95 5.92 20.50
C GLU A 225 6.11 6.87 21.35
N ALA A 226 6.15 6.75 22.69
CA ALA A 226 5.46 7.68 23.58
C ALA A 226 5.98 9.11 23.38
N GLU A 227 7.30 9.24 23.24
CA GLU A 227 7.98 10.49 22.93
C GLU A 227 7.66 11.05 21.54
N ALA A 228 7.52 10.19 20.53
CA ALA A 228 7.11 10.57 19.19
C ALA A 228 5.66 11.06 19.18
N ARG A 229 4.76 10.35 19.86
CA ARG A 229 3.34 10.72 19.99
C ARG A 229 3.16 12.06 20.69
N ALA A 230 3.95 12.33 21.74
CA ALA A 230 3.91 13.60 22.45
C ALA A 230 4.36 14.81 21.60
N ARG A 231 5.14 14.57 20.53
CA ARG A 231 5.62 15.61 19.61
C ARG A 231 4.81 15.69 18.32
N LEU A 232 3.79 14.86 18.16
CA LEU A 232 2.93 14.90 16.99
C LEU A 232 2.07 16.17 17.05
N LEU A 233 2.22 17.03 16.05
CA LEU A 233 1.40 18.21 15.93
C LEU A 233 0.02 17.82 15.37
N PRO A 234 -1.07 18.41 15.90
CA PRO A 234 -2.36 18.26 15.26
C PRO A 234 -2.32 18.90 13.86
N PRO A 235 -3.03 18.35 12.86
CA PRO A 235 -2.98 18.80 11.46
C PRO A 235 -3.16 20.30 11.24
N GLN A 236 -3.93 20.95 12.12
CA GLN A 236 -4.23 22.38 12.08
C GLN A 236 -3.04 23.27 12.44
N GLN A 237 -2.11 22.73 13.23
CA GLN A 237 -0.91 23.41 13.71
C GLN A 237 0.33 23.05 12.87
N GLU A 238 0.18 22.19 11.85
CA GLU A 238 1.25 21.94 10.87
C GLU A 238 1.68 23.29 10.24
N PRO A 239 2.98 23.50 10.00
CA PRO A 239 3.47 24.68 9.30
C PRO A 239 2.75 24.92 7.97
N LEU A 240 2.55 26.18 7.58
CA LEU A 240 1.86 26.54 6.33
C LEU A 240 2.47 25.85 5.10
N GLN A 241 3.79 25.69 5.07
CA GLN A 241 4.48 24.99 3.99
C GLN A 241 4.08 23.50 3.90
N GLU A 242 3.94 22.81 5.04
CA GLU A 242 3.51 21.41 5.04
C GLU A 242 2.03 21.26 4.65
N GLN A 243 1.19 22.23 5.04
CA GLN A 243 -0.20 22.30 4.59
C GLN A 243 -0.29 22.56 3.08
N GLU A 244 0.54 23.45 2.54
CA GLU A 244 0.64 23.74 1.11
C GLU A 244 1.05 22.50 0.29
N GLU A 245 2.04 21.75 0.76
CA GLU A 245 2.46 20.49 0.14
C GLU A 245 1.34 19.45 0.18
N THR A 246 0.67 19.31 1.32
CA THR A 246 -0.40 18.33 1.49
C THR A 246 -1.62 18.70 0.65
N ALA A 247 -1.92 20.00 0.51
CA ALA A 247 -3.01 20.50 -0.33
C ALA A 247 -2.82 20.14 -1.82
N GLN A 248 -1.57 19.91 -2.28
CA GLN A 248 -1.31 19.49 -3.67
C GLN A 248 -1.95 18.14 -4.02
N GLU A 249 -2.15 17.26 -3.04
CA GLU A 249 -2.84 15.97 -3.21
C GLU A 249 -4.37 16.12 -3.38
N PHE A 250 -4.93 17.27 -2.99
CA PHE A 250 -6.36 17.53 -3.07
C PHE A 250 -6.80 18.17 -4.40
N TYR A 251 -5.87 18.43 -5.33
CA TYR A 251 -6.21 19.03 -6.62
C TYR A 251 -7.14 18.12 -7.45
N PRO A 252 -8.18 18.69 -8.11
CA PRO A 252 -9.12 17.90 -8.91
C PRO A 252 -8.43 17.22 -10.09
N GLU A 253 -8.74 15.94 -10.24
CA GLU A 253 -8.10 15.02 -11.20
C GLU A 253 -8.69 15.15 -12.62
N TRP A 254 -9.90 15.71 -12.74
CA TRP A 254 -10.77 15.64 -13.91
C TRP A 254 -10.82 16.92 -14.76
N VAL A 255 -9.86 17.83 -14.62
CA VAL A 255 -9.79 19.04 -15.47
C VAL A 255 -8.97 18.78 -16.75
N GLU A 256 -8.49 17.56 -16.99
CA GLU A 256 -7.95 17.15 -18.28
C GLU A 256 -9.07 16.59 -19.16
N GLY A 257 -9.58 17.42 -20.08
CA GLY A 257 -10.47 17.04 -21.16
C GLY A 257 -9.76 16.23 -22.24
N GLY A 258 -9.24 15.07 -21.88
CA GLY A 258 -8.73 14.06 -22.81
C GLY A 258 -9.39 12.72 -22.51
N PRO A 259 -9.83 11.95 -23.52
CA PRO A 259 -10.38 10.62 -23.27
C PRO A 259 -9.35 9.75 -22.55
N PRO A 260 -9.79 8.87 -21.62
CA PRO A 260 -8.89 7.94 -20.97
C PRO A 260 -8.14 7.13 -22.03
N PRO A 261 -6.86 6.77 -21.81
CA PRO A 261 -6.15 5.90 -22.72
C PRO A 261 -6.96 4.60 -22.85
N SER A 262 -7.47 4.35 -24.05
CA SER A 262 -8.16 3.12 -24.40
C SER A 262 -7.21 1.97 -24.11
N VAL A 263 -7.66 1.03 -23.28
CA VAL A 263 -7.00 -0.26 -23.09
C VAL A 263 -6.80 -0.91 -24.47
N PRO A 264 -5.57 -1.28 -24.87
CA PRO A 264 -5.39 -2.16 -26.00
C PRO A 264 -5.98 -3.51 -25.64
N ASP A 265 -6.91 -3.99 -26.47
CA ASP A 265 -7.47 -5.32 -26.44
C ASP A 265 -6.32 -6.34 -26.56
N LEU A 266 -5.95 -6.97 -25.44
CA LEU A 266 -5.02 -8.09 -25.46
C LEU A 266 -5.77 -9.27 -26.09
N GLY A 267 -5.55 -9.41 -27.39
CA GLY A 267 -6.34 -10.24 -28.28
C GLY A 267 -6.57 -11.66 -27.78
N ALA A 268 -7.84 -12.05 -27.83
CA ALA A 268 -8.19 -13.43 -28.08
C ALA A 268 -7.65 -13.80 -29.47
N SER A 269 -6.50 -14.50 -29.52
CA SER A 269 -6.09 -15.17 -30.75
C SER A 269 -7.09 -16.28 -31.07
N PRO A 270 -7.71 -16.27 -32.25
CA PRO A 270 -8.57 -17.37 -32.67
C PRO A 270 -7.68 -18.56 -33.02
N VAL A 271 -7.86 -19.68 -32.31
CA VAL A 271 -7.29 -20.97 -32.73
C VAL A 271 -8.03 -21.39 -34.01
N GLN A 272 -7.32 -21.32 -35.13
CA GLN A 272 -7.77 -21.89 -36.40
C GLN A 272 -7.55 -23.42 -36.35
N GLU A 273 -8.66 -24.15 -36.36
CA GLU A 273 -8.71 -25.60 -36.54
C GLU A 273 -8.72 -25.91 -38.04
N ASP A 274 -7.72 -26.64 -38.52
CA ASP A 274 -7.72 -27.19 -39.87
C ASP A 274 -7.58 -28.73 -39.88
N THR A 275 -8.64 -29.34 -40.43
CA THR A 275 -8.69 -30.57 -41.22
C THR A 275 -8.71 -31.97 -40.55
N LYS A 276 -9.94 -32.47 -40.39
CA LYS A 276 -10.55 -33.59 -41.16
C LYS A 276 -9.76 -34.91 -41.27
N SER A 277 -10.22 -35.95 -40.56
CA SER A 277 -10.20 -37.34 -41.07
C SER A 277 -11.47 -38.10 -40.67
N LYS A 278 -11.94 -38.95 -41.60
CA LYS A 278 -13.23 -39.66 -41.58
C LYS A 278 -13.15 -40.98 -40.80
N GLY A 279 -14.10 -41.16 -39.88
CA GLY A 279 -14.99 -42.32 -39.72
C GLY A 279 -14.41 -43.73 -39.48
N ASN A 280 -14.79 -44.36 -38.36
CA ASN A 280 -15.81 -45.40 -38.39
C ASN A 280 -16.40 -45.65 -36.97
N GLY A 281 -17.71 -45.91 -36.91
CA GLY A 281 -18.46 -45.96 -35.66
C GLY A 281 -18.48 -47.32 -34.95
N LYS A 282 -18.73 -47.29 -33.65
CA LYS A 282 -19.48 -48.35 -32.93
C LYS A 282 -20.17 -47.78 -31.69
N LYS A 283 -21.41 -48.22 -31.51
CA LYS A 283 -22.45 -47.70 -30.60
C LYS A 283 -22.13 -47.96 -29.13
N GLY A 284 -22.41 -46.97 -28.28
CA GLY A 284 -22.42 -47.09 -26.81
C GLY A 284 -23.39 -46.09 -26.17
N LYS A 285 -24.48 -46.65 -25.63
CA LYS A 285 -25.57 -46.12 -24.79
C LYS A 285 -25.52 -44.66 -24.26
N LYS A 286 -26.62 -43.94 -24.49
CA LYS A 286 -26.98 -42.64 -23.91
C LYS A 286 -27.22 -42.74 -22.39
N ALA A 287 -26.52 -41.93 -21.60
CA ALA A 287 -26.90 -41.57 -20.24
C ALA A 287 -27.39 -40.09 -20.26
N LYS A 288 -28.59 -39.86 -19.72
CA LYS A 288 -29.21 -38.53 -19.60
C LYS A 288 -28.49 -37.74 -18.49
N THR A 289 -27.79 -36.67 -18.85
CA THR A 289 -27.29 -35.70 -17.87
C THR A 289 -28.45 -34.79 -17.45
N ARG A 290 -28.74 -34.77 -16.16
CA ARG A 290 -29.77 -33.95 -15.51
C ARG A 290 -29.27 -32.50 -15.42
N GLU A 291 -30.00 -31.61 -16.06
CA GLU A 291 -29.83 -30.16 -16.04
C GLU A 291 -29.85 -29.65 -14.58
N GLN A 292 -28.74 -29.06 -14.13
CA GLN A 292 -28.65 -28.43 -12.81
C GLN A 292 -29.22 -27.01 -12.91
N ARG A 293 -30.26 -26.73 -12.11
CA ARG A 293 -30.81 -25.37 -11.96
C ARG A 293 -29.89 -24.55 -11.03
N PRO A 294 -29.61 -23.27 -11.34
CA PRO A 294 -28.86 -22.41 -10.44
C PRO A 294 -29.68 -22.05 -9.19
N CYS A 295 -29.01 -22.00 -8.05
CA CYS A 295 -29.60 -21.69 -6.75
C CYS A 295 -29.81 -20.17 -6.61
N HIS A 296 -31.05 -19.74 -6.35
CA HIS A 296 -31.37 -18.35 -6.02
C HIS A 296 -31.33 -18.12 -4.51
N TYR A 297 -30.61 -17.08 -4.07
CA TYR A 297 -30.58 -16.63 -2.67
C TYR A 297 -31.83 -15.82 -2.33
N HIS A 298 -32.48 -16.13 -1.20
CA HIS A 298 -33.64 -15.41 -0.65
C HIS A 298 -33.24 -14.75 0.68
N PRO A 299 -33.50 -13.44 0.88
CA PRO A 299 -32.93 -12.66 1.99
C PRO A 299 -33.65 -12.78 3.35
N ASP A 300 -34.73 -13.57 3.48
CA ASP A 300 -35.62 -13.51 4.67
C ASP A 300 -35.65 -14.79 5.53
N ARG A 301 -34.50 -15.44 5.81
CA ARG A 301 -34.43 -16.51 6.82
C ARG A 301 -33.42 -16.21 7.93
N PRO A 302 -33.82 -16.29 9.22
CA PRO A 302 -32.91 -16.02 10.33
C PRO A 302 -31.95 -17.19 10.59
N VAL A 303 -30.68 -16.89 10.82
CA VAL A 303 -29.62 -17.84 11.18
C VAL A 303 -29.43 -17.81 12.70
N THR A 304 -29.67 -18.93 13.38
CA THR A 304 -29.38 -19.08 14.82
C THR A 304 -27.99 -19.67 15.01
N TRP A 305 -27.19 -19.06 15.90
CA TRP A 305 -25.80 -19.42 16.18
C TRP A 305 -25.66 -20.24 17.46
N GLN A 306 -24.95 -21.37 17.38
CA GLN A 306 -24.06 -22.04 18.37
C GLN A 306 -23.79 -23.46 17.78
N ASP A 307 -22.54 -23.88 17.48
CA ASP A 307 -21.52 -24.39 18.41
C ASP A 307 -20.05 -24.35 17.84
N GLU A 308 -19.08 -24.72 18.68
CA GLU A 308 -17.63 -24.43 18.72
C GLU A 308 -16.69 -24.97 17.60
N ALA A 309 -17.08 -24.98 16.32
CA ALA A 309 -16.14 -25.33 15.24
C ALA A 309 -16.24 -24.48 13.95
N GLY A 310 -17.00 -23.38 13.95
CA GLY A 310 -16.79 -22.25 13.04
C GLY A 310 -16.87 -22.48 11.52
N MET A 311 -17.59 -23.48 11.02
CA MET A 311 -17.88 -23.63 9.57
C MET A 311 -19.39 -23.68 9.30
N PRO A 312 -19.92 -22.93 8.32
CA PRO A 312 -21.34 -23.01 7.95
C PRO A 312 -21.64 -24.32 7.22
N ARG A 313 -22.62 -25.09 7.71
CA ARG A 313 -23.22 -26.23 6.98
C ARG A 313 -24.63 -25.85 6.52
N CYS A 314 -24.89 -26.01 5.23
CA CYS A 314 -26.25 -26.05 4.70
C CYS A 314 -26.86 -27.43 4.99
N GLU A 315 -28.08 -27.48 5.55
CA GLU A 315 -28.83 -28.75 5.63
C GLU A 315 -29.06 -29.30 4.21
N GLY A 316 -28.62 -30.55 3.98
CA GLY A 316 -28.92 -31.30 2.75
C GLY A 316 -27.74 -31.63 1.82
N CYS A 317 -26.48 -31.37 2.21
CA CYS A 317 -25.31 -31.78 1.42
C CYS A 317 -24.48 -32.83 2.16
N GLU A 318 -24.47 -34.07 1.67
CA GLU A 318 -23.49 -35.09 2.10
C GLU A 318 -22.09 -34.75 1.53
N PRO A 319 -21.02 -34.81 2.33
CA PRO A 319 -19.67 -34.56 1.85
C PRO A 319 -19.13 -35.76 1.04
N PRO A 320 -18.33 -35.52 -0.03
CA PRO A 320 -17.69 -36.59 -0.77
C PRO A 320 -16.54 -37.22 0.04
N SER A 321 -16.49 -38.55 0.05
CA SER A 321 -15.48 -39.40 0.69
C SER A 321 -14.12 -39.32 -0.02
N ILE A 322 -13.05 -39.09 0.74
CA ILE A 322 -11.65 -39.10 0.28
C ILE A 322 -11.10 -40.54 0.42
N PRO A 323 -10.47 -41.12 -0.62
CA PRO A 323 -9.78 -42.41 -0.47
C PRO A 323 -8.38 -42.25 0.12
N GLU A 324 -8.09 -43.04 1.15
CA GLU A 324 -6.78 -43.24 1.77
C GLU A 324 -5.84 -44.02 0.81
N GLY A 325 -4.55 -43.67 0.82
CA GLY A 325 -3.51 -44.29 0.00
C GLY A 325 -2.21 -44.45 0.79
N ASP A 326 -1.63 -45.65 0.70
CA ASP A 326 -0.68 -46.30 1.60
C ASP A 326 0.71 -45.68 1.79
N SER A 327 1.28 -46.08 2.93
CA SER A 327 2.68 -46.03 3.38
C SER A 327 3.66 -46.78 2.46
N ASP A 328 4.88 -46.25 2.38
CA ASP A 328 6.18 -46.95 2.53
C ASP A 328 7.26 -46.37 1.60
N ALA A 329 8.32 -45.79 2.19
CA ALA A 329 9.72 -45.98 1.80
C ALA A 329 10.64 -45.09 2.67
N ALA A 330 11.29 -45.73 3.64
CA ALA A 330 12.50 -45.22 4.27
C ALA A 330 13.71 -45.42 3.34
N THR A 331 14.65 -44.47 3.29
CA THR A 331 16.11 -44.78 3.37
C THR A 331 16.98 -43.51 3.51
N ASP A 332 17.77 -43.54 4.57
CA ASP A 332 19.18 -43.18 4.72
C ASP A 332 19.74 -41.74 4.77
N LEU A 333 20.42 -41.54 5.90
CA LEU A 333 21.37 -40.50 6.29
C LEU A 333 22.60 -40.45 5.37
N ALA A 334 23.15 -39.25 5.16
CA ALA A 334 24.60 -39.05 5.14
C ALA A 334 24.98 -37.61 5.52
N THR A 335 25.79 -37.51 6.57
CA THR A 335 26.39 -36.31 7.17
C THR A 335 27.62 -35.82 6.40
N ALA A 336 27.88 -34.51 6.44
CA ALA A 336 29.00 -33.74 5.87
C ALA A 336 30.41 -34.15 6.38
N PRO A 337 31.49 -33.63 5.76
CA PRO A 337 32.29 -32.59 6.45
C PRO A 337 32.93 -31.48 5.54
N PRO A 338 33.55 -30.42 6.14
CA PRO A 338 33.89 -29.12 5.51
C PRO A 338 35.42 -28.89 5.29
N PRO A 339 35.94 -27.64 5.25
CA PRO A 339 36.45 -26.90 4.07
C PRO A 339 38.00 -26.80 4.04
N PRO A 340 38.58 -25.97 3.14
CA PRO A 340 39.84 -25.30 3.48
C PRO A 340 39.81 -23.76 3.35
N SER A 341 40.59 -23.17 4.24
CA SER A 341 40.94 -21.77 4.49
C SER A 341 42.13 -21.27 3.67
N GLY A 342 42.19 -19.95 3.44
CA GLY A 342 43.37 -19.16 3.09
C GLY A 342 42.94 -17.69 2.94
N GLU A 343 43.24 -16.79 3.89
CA GLU A 343 44.46 -15.93 3.93
C GLU A 343 44.71 -15.25 2.57
N GLY A 344 44.79 -13.95 2.39
CA GLY A 344 44.82 -12.75 3.25
C GLY A 344 45.32 -11.60 2.34
N GLN A 345 44.99 -10.35 2.67
CA GLN A 345 45.92 -9.20 2.67
C GLN A 345 45.19 -7.86 2.79
N GLU A 346 45.73 -7.06 3.70
CA GLU A 346 45.47 -5.65 3.97
C GLU A 346 45.72 -4.76 2.75
N ALA A 347 44.96 -3.66 2.65
CA ALA A 347 45.52 -2.38 2.25
C ALA A 347 44.69 -1.22 2.81
N LEU A 348 45.31 -0.50 3.75
CA LEU A 348 44.94 0.84 4.18
C LEU A 348 44.78 1.79 2.98
N SER A 349 43.78 2.67 3.01
CA SER A 349 43.94 4.11 2.69
C SER A 349 42.63 4.87 2.87
N GLN A 350 42.48 5.52 4.03
CA GLN A 350 41.86 6.85 4.16
C GLN A 350 43.02 7.87 4.16
N PRO A 351 42.88 9.18 3.81
CA PRO A 351 41.80 10.04 4.34
C PRO A 351 41.35 11.26 3.48
N LYS A 352 40.32 11.96 3.99
CA LYS A 352 40.11 13.44 4.07
C LYS A 352 38.71 13.91 3.61
N THR A 353 37.85 14.33 4.55
CA THR A 353 37.47 15.73 4.94
C THR A 353 36.64 16.45 3.85
N LEU A 354 35.42 16.96 4.08
CA LEU A 354 35.02 18.08 4.95
C LEU A 354 33.48 18.12 5.11
N PHE A 355 33.05 18.79 6.19
CA PHE A 355 31.69 19.02 6.71
C PHE A 355 30.54 19.19 5.73
#